data_AF-A0A958CBA4-F1
#
_entry.id   AF-A0A958CBA4-F1
#
_cell.length_a   1.000
_cell.length_b   1.000
_cell.length_c   1.000
_cell.angle_alpha   90.00
_cell.angle_beta   90.00
_cell.angle_gamma   90.00
#
_symmetry.space_group_name_H-M   'P 1'
#
loop_
_entity.id
_entity.type
_entity.pdbx_description
1 polymer ?
#
loop_
_entity_poly.entity_id
_entity_poly.type
_entity_poly.pdbx_seq_one_letter_code
_entity_poly.pdbx_strand_id
1 'polypeptide(L)'
;QVLVLAALDDIAWTLNIRGSDVTCNPVAVSYAVITGSEARLFVDADKVPADVSTALTADGVTLAPYEAIEDYLQELPAGATVLIDP
;
A
#
# COMPACT_ATOMS: atom_id res chain seq x y z
N GLN A 1 -16.13 -3.83 1.12
CA GLN A 1 -15.12 -4.35 2.04
C GLN A 1 -13.80 -3.73 1.65
N VAL A 2 -12.98 -3.41 2.63
CA VAL A 2 -11.68 -2.77 2.45
C VAL A 2 -10.65 -3.65 3.11
N LEU A 3 -9.70 -4.20 2.34
CA LEU A 3 -8.57 -4.95 2.88
C LEU A 3 -7.43 -3.98 3.12
N VAL A 4 -6.95 -3.92 4.36
CA VAL A 4 -5.77 -3.15 4.75
C VAL A 4 -4.62 -4.12 4.97
N LEU A 5 -3.55 -3.97 4.18
CA LEU A 5 -2.29 -4.66 4.37
C LEU A 5 -1.35 -3.76 5.18
N ALA A 6 -0.98 -4.23 6.37
CA ALA A 6 -0.03 -3.58 7.27
C ALA A 6 1.28 -4.37 7.43
N ALA A 7 1.25 -5.68 7.15
CA ALA A 7 2.44 -6.51 7.10
C ALA A 7 3.26 -6.18 5.84
N LEU A 8 4.52 -5.79 6.02
CA LEU A 8 5.34 -5.28 4.91
C LEU A 8 5.73 -6.37 3.91
N ASP A 9 5.84 -7.61 4.36
CA ASP A 9 6.10 -8.79 3.54
C ASP A 9 4.88 -9.17 2.69
N ASP A 10 3.66 -9.04 3.21
CA ASP A 10 2.43 -9.18 2.41
C ASP A 10 2.38 -8.12 1.31
N ILE A 11 2.65 -6.86 1.63
CA ILE A 11 2.68 -5.78 0.63
C ILE A 11 3.73 -6.08 -0.45
N ALA A 12 4.94 -6.46 -0.03
CA ALA A 12 6.02 -6.82 -0.93
C ALA A 12 5.66 -8.00 -1.85
N TRP A 13 4.97 -9.01 -1.31
CA TRP A 13 4.53 -10.18 -2.07
C TRP A 13 3.39 -9.83 -3.03
N THR A 14 2.34 -9.15 -2.57
CA THR A 14 1.16 -8.80 -3.35
C THR A 14 1.47 -7.88 -4.52
N LEU A 15 2.32 -6.85 -4.30
CA LEU A 15 2.66 -5.87 -5.34
C LEU A 15 3.97 -6.22 -6.07
N ASN A 16 4.61 -7.33 -5.71
CA ASN A 16 5.89 -7.76 -6.26
C ASN A 16 7.00 -6.69 -6.20
N ILE A 17 7.03 -5.89 -5.13
CA ILE A 17 8.03 -4.84 -4.87
C ILE A 17 8.98 -5.23 -3.73
N ARG A 18 10.20 -4.69 -3.71
CA ARG A 18 11.18 -4.90 -2.63
C ARG A 18 11.77 -3.56 -2.20
N GLY A 19 12.09 -3.45 -0.92
CA GLY A 19 12.72 -2.27 -0.32
C GLY A 19 13.91 -2.63 0.54
N SER A 20 14.55 -1.62 1.12
CA SER A 20 15.69 -1.79 2.03
C SER A 20 15.51 -1.03 3.34
N ASP A 21 14.27 -0.69 3.71
CA ASP A 21 13.98 0.11 4.90
C ASP A 21 14.26 -0.68 6.20
N VAL A 22 14.13 -2.01 6.16
CA VAL A 22 14.36 -2.88 7.31
C VAL A 22 15.64 -3.69 7.09
N THR A 23 16.56 -3.63 8.05
CA THR A 23 17.81 -4.39 7.98
C THR A 23 17.53 -5.89 7.90
N CYS A 24 18.16 -6.58 6.95
CA CYS A 24 17.99 -8.01 6.68
C CYS A 24 16.58 -8.45 6.22
N ASN A 25 15.66 -7.54 5.91
CA ASN A 25 14.35 -7.87 5.36
C ASN A 25 14.05 -6.96 4.14
N PRO A 26 13.94 -7.51 2.91
CA PRO A 26 13.84 -6.71 1.69
C PRO A 26 12.45 -6.10 1.46
N VAL A 27 11.96 -5.34 2.44
CA VAL A 27 10.63 -4.72 2.48
C VAL A 27 10.73 -3.19 2.54
N ALA A 28 9.68 -2.52 2.06
CA ALA A 28 9.54 -1.07 2.13
C ALA A 28 8.45 -0.70 3.15
N VAL A 29 8.73 0.24 4.04
CA VAL A 29 7.74 0.73 5.02
C VAL A 29 6.60 1.40 4.26
N SER A 30 5.42 0.79 4.33
CA SER A 30 4.25 1.17 3.55
C SER A 30 2.98 0.59 4.16
N TYR A 31 1.84 1.09 3.69
CA TYR A 31 0.54 0.43 3.82
C TYR A 31 -0.03 0.18 2.42
N ALA A 32 -0.88 -0.83 2.27
CA ALA A 32 -1.68 -0.96 1.06
C ALA A 32 -3.15 -1.16 1.40
N VAL A 33 -4.02 -0.56 0.58
CA VAL A 33 -5.46 -0.80 0.63
C VAL A 33 -5.91 -1.41 -0.68
N ILE A 34 -6.68 -2.48 -0.59
CA ILE A 34 -7.28 -3.16 -1.73
C ILE A 34 -8.78 -3.27 -1.51
N THR A 35 -9.55 -2.87 -2.52
CA THR A 35 -10.99 -3.07 -2.60
C THR A 35 -11.34 -3.83 -3.87
N GLY A 36 -12.63 -4.06 -4.13
CA GLY A 36 -13.06 -4.66 -5.40
C GLY A 36 -12.81 -3.79 -6.64
N SER A 37 -12.45 -2.52 -6.47
CA SER A 37 -12.31 -1.56 -7.57
C SER A 37 -11.03 -0.73 -7.54
N GLU A 38 -10.25 -0.75 -6.45
CA GLU A 38 -9.00 -0.01 -6.35
C GLU A 38 -7.92 -0.79 -5.60
N ALA A 39 -6.67 -0.51 -5.95
CA ALA A 39 -5.50 -0.84 -5.16
C ALA A 39 -4.70 0.46 -4.95
N ARG A 40 -4.34 0.75 -3.70
CA ARG A 40 -3.59 1.95 -3.32
C ARG A 40 -2.43 1.58 -2.43
N LEU A 41 -1.24 2.04 -2.76
CA LEU A 41 -0.02 1.89 -1.98
C LEU A 41 0.33 3.25 -1.34
N PHE A 42 0.39 3.26 -0.01
CA PHE A 42 0.78 4.41 0.80
C PHE A 42 2.25 4.25 1.17
N VAL A 43 3.12 5.06 0.57
CA VAL A 43 4.57 4.96 0.70
C VAL A 43 5.21 6.33 0.52
N ASP A 44 6.40 6.51 1.08
CA ASP A 44 7.22 7.68 0.79
C ASP A 44 7.63 7.67 -0.70
N ALA A 45 7.18 8.69 -1.44
CA ALA A 45 7.39 8.78 -2.88
C ALA A 45 8.88 8.91 -3.26
N ASP A 46 9.71 9.48 -2.38
CA ASP A 46 11.15 9.64 -2.64
C ASP A 46 11.87 8.28 -2.67
N LYS A 47 11.25 7.23 -2.12
CA LYS A 47 11.76 5.85 -2.13
C LYS A 47 11.36 5.06 -3.37
N VAL A 48 10.46 5.59 -4.21
CA VAL A 48 9.89 4.86 -5.35
C VAL A 48 10.58 5.32 -6.64
N PRO A 49 11.44 4.48 -7.25
CA PRO A 49 12.01 4.78 -8.55
C PRO A 49 10.93 5.02 -9.62
N ALA A 50 11.23 5.87 -10.59
CA ALA A 50 10.26 6.28 -11.61
C ALA A 50 9.75 5.11 -12.48
N ASP A 51 10.59 4.12 -12.77
CA ASP A 51 10.22 2.89 -13.48
C ASP A 51 9.26 2.02 -12.66
N VAL A 52 9.49 1.89 -11.35
CA VAL A 52 8.60 1.16 -10.43
C VAL A 52 7.24 1.86 -10.33
N SER A 53 7.23 3.19 -10.15
CA SER A 53 6.00 3.99 -10.11
C SER A 53 5.19 3.84 -11.41
N THR A 54 5.88 3.85 -12.56
CA THR A 54 5.25 3.66 -13.87
C THR A 54 4.64 2.27 -14.00
N ALA A 55 5.35 1.21 -13.59
CA ALA A 55 4.86 -0.16 -13.64
C ALA A 55 3.63 -0.35 -12.73
N LEU A 56 3.69 0.11 -11.49
CA LEU A 56 2.58 0.03 -10.54
C LEU A 56 1.34 0.78 -11.05
N THR A 57 1.53 1.97 -11.62
CA THR A 57 0.43 2.75 -12.21
C THR A 57 -0.19 2.03 -13.42
N ALA A 58 0.63 1.39 -14.26
CA ALA A 58 0.16 0.60 -15.39
C ALA A 58 -0.65 -0.62 -14.94
N ASP A 59 -0.31 -1.20 -13.79
CA ASP A 59 -1.04 -2.29 -13.14
C ASP A 59 -2.30 -1.80 -12.37
N GLY A 60 -2.59 -0.50 -12.39
CA GLY A 60 -3.77 0.10 -11.75
C GLY A 60 -3.59 0.41 -10.26
N VAL A 61 -2.36 0.37 -9.74
CA VAL A 61 -2.03 0.74 -8.36
C VAL A 61 -1.85 2.25 -8.28
N THR A 62 -2.61 2.89 -7.39
CA THR A 62 -2.45 4.31 -7.07
C THR A 62 -1.41 4.49 -5.98
N LEU A 63 -0.47 5.42 -6.15
CA LEU A 63 0.48 5.81 -5.10
C LEU A 63 -0.07 6.98 -4.28
N ALA A 64 0.12 6.93 -2.97
CA ALA A 64 -0.22 8.00 -2.04
C ALA A 64 0.88 8.17 -0.98
N PRO A 65 1.00 9.35 -0.33
CA PRO A 65 1.91 9.53 0.80
C PRO A 65 1.63 8.52 1.91
N TYR A 66 2.67 8.11 2.64
CA TYR A 66 2.57 7.13 3.71
C TYR A 66 1.53 7.53 4.77
N GLU A 67 1.51 8.80 5.14
CA GLU A 67 0.64 9.37 6.18
C GLU A 67 -0.82 9.48 5.74
N ALA A 68 -1.10 9.47 4.43
CA ALA A 68 -2.45 9.64 3.89
C ALA A 68 -3.38 8.44 4.15
N ILE A 69 -2.87 7.35 4.73
CA ILE A 69 -3.70 6.22 5.15
C ILE A 69 -4.71 6.62 6.22
N GLU A 70 -4.35 7.53 7.13
CA GLU A 70 -5.25 7.98 8.21
C GLU A 70 -6.47 8.70 7.63
N ASP A 71 -6.23 9.64 6.71
CA ASP A 71 -7.29 10.37 6.00
C ASP A 71 -8.17 9.41 5.20
N TYR A 72 -7.56 8.47 4.46
CA TYR A 72 -8.29 7.46 3.70
C TYR A 72 -9.24 6.65 4.60
N LEU A 73 -8.77 6.23 5.78
CA LEU A 73 -9.58 5.45 6.73
C LEU A 73 -10.71 6.29 7.33
N GLN A 74 -10.51 7.58 7.56
CA GLN A 74 -11.54 8.50 8.07
C GLN A 74 -12.63 8.79 7.04
N GLU A 75 -12.29 8.75 5.75
CA GLU A 75 -13.23 8.97 4.64
C GLU A 75 -14.09 7.75 4.30
N LEU A 76 -13.84 6.59 4.92
CA LEU A 76 -14.62 5.39 4.67
C LEU A 76 -16.10 5.59 5.04
N PRO A 77 -17.05 5.13 4.21
CA PRO A 77 -18.47 5.25 4.50
C PRO A 77 -18.85 4.59 5.82
N ALA A 78 -19.83 5.16 6.51
CA ALA A 78 -20.41 4.54 7.69
C ALA A 78 -20.93 3.12 7.36
N GLY A 79 -20.54 2.14 8.18
CA GLY A 79 -20.86 0.73 7.96
C GLY A 79 -19.89 -0.02 7.02
N ALA A 80 -18.82 0.62 6.55
CA ALA A 80 -17.75 -0.09 5.85
C ALA A 80 -17.14 -1.18 6.73
N THR A 81 -16.94 -2.37 6.14
CA THR A 81 -16.20 -3.47 6.79
C THR A 81 -14.74 -3.41 6.36
N VAL A 82 -13.86 -3.26 7.35
CA VAL A 82 -12.41 -3.31 7.18
C VAL A 82 -11.90 -4.69 7.55
N LEU A 83 -11.11 -5.30 6.67
CA LEU A 83 -10.40 -6.55 6.88
C LEU A 83 -8.94 -6.19 7.17
N ILE A 84 -8.41 -6.70 8.27
CA ILE A 84 -7.02 -6.51 8.70
C ILE A 84 -6.55 -7.81 9.36
N ASP A 85 -5.29 -8.16 9.16
CA ASP A 85 -4.68 -9.29 9.85
C ASP A 85 -4.43 -8.93 11.33
N PRO A 86 -4.74 -9.80 12.31
CA PRO A 86 -4.64 -9.52 13.75
C PRO A 86 -3.22 -9.33 14.30
#